data_AF-A0A0E9WG76-F1
#
_entry.id   AF-A0A0E9WG76-F1
#
_cell.length_a   1.000
_cell.length_b   1.000
_cell.length_c   1.000
_cell.angle_alpha   90.00
_cell.angle_beta   90.00
_cell.angle_gamma   90.00
#
_symmetry.space_group_name_H-M   'P 1'
#
loop_
_entity.id
_entity.type
_entity.pdbx_description
1 polymer ?
#
loop_
_entity_poly.entity_id
_entity_poly.type
_entity_poly.pdbx_seq_one_letter_code
_entity_poly.pdbx_strand_id
1 'polypeptide(L)'
;MDDKSIQEDCLLFVTKPGQKRASLRDVFQLYCGLSPGTTVRDLCSRYSQQLQRVDERKLIQFGLMKGLIRRLQKYPVKAIRDERSRPPRLYTGCHSYDEICCKTGMSYRELDERLENDPNIIVCWK
;
A
#
# COMPACT_ATOMS: atom_id res chain seq x y z
N MET A 1 -21.02 11.85 -8.59
CA MET A 1 -20.79 10.54 -9.25
C MET A 1 -21.68 9.55 -8.51
N ASP A 2 -22.58 8.87 -9.21
CA ASP A 2 -23.53 7.95 -8.58
C ASP A 2 -22.86 6.64 -8.15
N ASP A 3 -23.23 6.12 -6.98
CA ASP A 3 -22.66 4.88 -6.44
C ASP A 3 -22.78 3.69 -7.39
N LYS A 4 -23.86 3.65 -8.20
CA LYS A 4 -24.10 2.58 -9.18
C LYS A 4 -23.08 2.59 -10.34
N SER A 5 -22.68 3.76 -10.84
CA SER A 5 -21.74 3.83 -11.95
C SER A 5 -20.33 3.41 -11.49
N ILE A 6 -19.92 3.81 -10.28
CA ILE A 6 -18.65 3.38 -9.69
C ILE A 6 -18.62 1.86 -9.50
N GLN A 7 -19.73 1.25 -9.05
CA GLN A 7 -19.83 -0.20 -8.92
C GLN A 7 -19.69 -0.90 -10.27
N GLU A 8 -20.39 -0.43 -11.31
CA GLU A 8 -20.31 -1.04 -12.63
C GLU A 8 -18.91 -0.93 -13.24
N ASP A 9 -18.30 0.25 -13.18
CA ASP A 9 -16.93 0.52 -13.62
C ASP A 9 -15.94 -0.36 -12.87
N CYS A 10 -16.09 -0.49 -11.55
CA CYS A 10 -15.24 -1.34 -10.73
C CYS A 10 -15.29 -2.78 -11.22
N LEU A 11 -16.48 -3.35 -11.36
CA LEU A 11 -16.65 -4.73 -11.80
C LEU A 11 -16.08 -4.96 -13.20
N LEU A 12 -16.26 -4.02 -14.13
CA LEU A 12 -15.68 -4.13 -15.47
C LEU A 12 -14.15 -4.08 -15.44
N PHE A 13 -13.59 -3.17 -14.64
CA PHE A 13 -12.15 -2.97 -14.56
C PHE A 13 -11.45 -4.16 -13.91
N VAL A 14 -11.97 -4.66 -12.78
CA VAL A 14 -11.29 -5.68 -11.96
C VAL A 14 -11.54 -7.12 -12.42
N THR A 15 -12.52 -7.37 -13.29
CA THR A 15 -12.79 -8.74 -13.79
C THR A 15 -11.63 -9.22 -14.68
N LYS A 16 -11.16 -10.46 -14.44
CA LYS A 16 -10.15 -11.11 -15.26
C LYS A 16 -10.66 -11.35 -16.70
N PRO A 17 -9.83 -11.13 -17.74
CA PRO A 17 -10.21 -11.42 -19.12
C PRO A 17 -10.64 -12.89 -19.30
N GLY A 18 -11.70 -13.12 -20.08
CA GLY A 18 -12.21 -14.48 -20.34
C GLY A 18 -12.98 -15.13 -19.18
N GLN A 19 -13.13 -14.45 -18.04
CA GLN A 19 -13.92 -14.93 -16.90
C GLN A 19 -15.31 -14.32 -16.86
N LYS A 20 -16.24 -15.00 -16.17
CA LYS A 20 -17.54 -14.40 -15.83
C LYS A 20 -17.32 -13.17 -14.95
N ARG A 21 -18.13 -12.13 -15.16
CA ARG A 21 -18.12 -10.88 -14.39
C ARG A 21 -18.05 -11.18 -12.89
N ALA A 22 -17.10 -10.54 -12.20
CA ALA A 22 -17.00 -10.61 -10.75
C ALA A 22 -18.29 -10.08 -10.09
N SER A 23 -18.63 -10.60 -8.92
CA SER A 23 -19.77 -10.10 -8.17
C SER A 23 -19.35 -8.91 -7.30
N LEU A 24 -20.27 -7.96 -7.10
CA LEU A 24 -20.02 -6.84 -6.19
C LEU A 24 -19.72 -7.34 -4.77
N ARG A 25 -20.40 -8.39 -4.34
CA ARG A 25 -20.19 -9.03 -3.03
C ARG A 25 -18.74 -9.48 -2.86
N ASP A 26 -18.16 -10.17 -3.85
CA ASP A 26 -16.79 -10.69 -3.76
C ASP A 26 -15.78 -9.55 -3.75
N VAL A 27 -15.96 -8.54 -4.61
CA VAL A 27 -15.10 -7.34 -4.65
C VAL A 27 -15.17 -6.56 -3.34
N PHE A 28 -16.38 -6.40 -2.78
CA PHE A 28 -16.58 -5.71 -1.51
C PHE A 28 -15.92 -6.47 -0.35
N GLN A 29 -16.06 -7.81 -0.31
CA GLN A 29 -15.37 -8.65 0.68
C GLN A 29 -13.84 -8.52 0.59
N LEU A 30 -13.29 -8.43 -0.62
CA LEU A 30 -11.85 -8.23 -0.82
C LEU A 30 -11.40 -6.88 -0.25
N TYR A 31 -12.15 -5.80 -0.48
CA TYR A 31 -11.83 -4.51 0.12
C TYR A 31 -11.98 -4.52 1.65
N CYS A 32 -13.01 -5.14 2.21
CA CYS A 32 -13.16 -5.29 3.65
C CYS A 32 -12.05 -6.13 4.29
N GLY A 33 -11.42 -7.03 3.52
CA GLY A 33 -10.27 -7.82 3.96
C GLY A 33 -8.97 -7.01 4.05
N LEU A 34 -8.93 -5.80 3.48
CA LEU A 34 -7.78 -4.91 3.57
C LEU A 34 -7.84 -4.08 4.87
N SER A 35 -6.95 -4.40 5.79
CA SER A 35 -6.74 -3.64 7.03
C SER A 35 -5.31 -3.08 7.09
N PRO A 36 -5.02 -2.09 7.95
CA PRO A 36 -3.65 -1.68 8.23
C PRO A 36 -2.76 -2.89 8.55
N GLY A 37 -1.64 -3.02 7.86
CA GLY A 37 -0.73 -4.15 8.00
C GLY A 37 -1.06 -5.39 7.16
N THR A 38 -2.23 -5.47 6.53
CA THR A 38 -2.55 -6.54 5.56
C THR A 38 -1.89 -6.24 4.22
N THR A 39 -1.01 -7.13 3.77
CA THR A 39 -0.41 -7.02 2.44
C THR A 39 -1.33 -7.60 1.36
N VAL A 40 -1.11 -7.23 0.10
CA VAL A 40 -1.80 -7.85 -1.05
C VAL A 40 -1.55 -9.36 -1.09
N ARG A 41 -0.37 -9.82 -0.66
CA ARG A 41 -0.05 -11.24 -0.54
C ARG A 41 -0.98 -11.92 0.46
N ASP A 42 -1.19 -11.32 1.63
CA ASP A 42 -2.08 -11.87 2.66
C ASP A 42 -3.54 -11.89 2.19
N LEU A 43 -3.96 -10.86 1.43
CA LEU A 43 -5.27 -10.82 0.79
C LEU A 43 -5.41 -11.98 -0.20
N CYS A 44 -4.41 -12.19 -1.07
CA CYS A 44 -4.41 -13.26 -2.05
C CYS A 44 -4.49 -14.65 -1.43
N SER A 45 -3.79 -14.85 -0.32
CA SER A 45 -3.82 -16.11 0.41
C SER A 45 -5.19 -16.36 1.08
N ARG A 46 -5.83 -15.33 1.65
CA ARG A 46 -7.09 -15.47 2.40
C ARG A 46 -8.33 -15.59 1.50
N TYR A 47 -8.34 -14.91 0.36
CA TYR A 47 -9.51 -14.79 -0.52
C TYR A 47 -9.28 -15.40 -1.91
N SER A 48 -8.53 -16.52 -1.96
CA SER A 48 -8.14 -17.19 -3.20
C SER A 48 -9.33 -17.61 -4.07
N GLN A 49 -10.49 -17.91 -3.45
CA GLN A 49 -11.73 -18.24 -4.15
C GLN A 49 -12.36 -17.02 -4.84
N GLN A 50 -12.47 -15.89 -4.16
CA GLN A 50 -12.99 -14.64 -4.72
C GLN A 50 -12.07 -14.13 -5.85
N LEU A 51 -10.76 -14.32 -5.70
CA LEU A 51 -9.76 -13.92 -6.68
C LEU A 51 -9.69 -14.80 -7.94
N GLN A 52 -10.48 -15.88 -8.03
CA GLN A 52 -10.59 -16.64 -9.27
C GLN A 52 -11.08 -15.78 -10.44
N ARG A 53 -11.94 -14.79 -10.16
CA ARG A 53 -12.56 -13.91 -11.17
C ARG A 53 -12.06 -12.47 -11.11
N VAL A 54 -11.43 -12.07 -10.02
CA VAL A 54 -10.94 -10.71 -9.76
C VAL A 54 -9.43 -10.66 -9.97
N ASP A 55 -8.97 -9.68 -10.74
CA ASP A 55 -7.57 -9.32 -10.88
C ASP A 55 -7.15 -8.46 -9.69
N GLU A 56 -6.27 -9.02 -8.85
CA GLU A 56 -5.81 -8.39 -7.61
C GLU A 56 -5.09 -7.06 -7.87
N ARG A 57 -4.35 -6.92 -8.98
CA ARG A 57 -3.62 -5.69 -9.29
C ARG A 57 -4.59 -4.59 -9.66
N LYS A 58 -5.55 -4.92 -10.53
CA LYS A 58 -6.59 -3.98 -10.95
C LYS A 58 -7.53 -3.61 -9.79
N LEU A 59 -7.81 -4.53 -8.88
CA LEU A 59 -8.56 -4.25 -7.65
C LEU A 59 -7.86 -3.17 -6.82
N ILE A 60 -6.58 -3.36 -6.49
CA ILE A 60 -5.83 -2.39 -5.69
C ILE A 60 -5.72 -1.05 -6.43
N GLN A 61 -5.45 -1.08 -7.74
CA GLN A 61 -5.34 0.12 -8.56
C GLN A 61 -6.66 0.91 -8.57
N PHE A 62 -7.79 0.25 -8.84
CA PHE A 62 -9.10 0.90 -8.85
C PHE A 62 -9.44 1.48 -7.48
N GLY A 63 -9.23 0.71 -6.41
CA GLY A 63 -9.49 1.14 -5.05
C GLY A 63 -8.70 2.38 -4.66
N LEU A 64 -7.41 2.47 -5.06
CA LEU A 64 -6.59 3.65 -4.85
C LEU A 64 -7.07 4.84 -5.69
N MET A 65 -7.35 4.63 -6.98
CA MET A 65 -7.79 5.69 -7.90
C MET A 65 -9.14 6.31 -7.51
N LYS A 66 -10.05 5.50 -6.95
CA LYS A 66 -11.38 5.95 -6.50
C LYS A 66 -11.43 6.32 -5.02
N GLY A 67 -10.31 6.19 -4.28
CA GLY A 67 -10.25 6.52 -2.85
C GLY A 67 -10.99 5.56 -1.93
N LEU A 68 -11.26 4.33 -2.38
CA LEU A 68 -11.89 3.28 -1.58
C LEU A 68 -10.92 2.68 -0.54
N ILE A 69 -9.62 2.71 -0.86
CA ILE A 69 -8.54 2.30 0.03
C ILE A 69 -7.41 3.34 -0.05
N ARG A 70 -6.55 3.34 0.96
CA ARG A 70 -5.35 4.20 1.01
C ARG A 70 -4.10 3.35 1.15
N ARG A 71 -3.00 3.77 0.51
CA ARG A 71 -1.69 3.16 0.69
C ARG A 71 -1.07 3.69 1.98
N LEU A 72 -0.59 2.79 2.83
CA LEU A 72 0.24 3.13 3.98
C LEU A 72 1.71 3.15 3.56
N GLN A 73 2.44 4.20 3.93
CA GLN A 73 3.86 4.35 3.66
C GLN A 73 4.63 4.52 4.97
N LYS A 74 5.86 3.97 5.02
CA LYS A 74 6.80 4.13 6.13
C LYS A 74 7.49 5.49 6.02
N TYR A 75 7.55 6.25 7.11
CA TYR A 75 8.19 7.56 7.23
C TYR A 75 9.14 7.57 8.43
N PRO A 76 10.47 7.49 8.22
CA PRO A 76 11.43 7.45 9.31
C PRO A 76 11.65 8.84 9.90
N VAL A 77 11.73 8.88 11.23
CA VAL A 77 11.94 10.07 12.05
C VAL A 77 13.11 9.81 12.98
N LYS A 78 14.16 10.63 12.91
CA LYS A 78 15.23 10.61 13.91
C LYS A 78 14.74 11.28 15.20
N ALA A 79 14.62 10.50 16.28
CA ALA A 79 14.12 10.92 17.58
C ALA A 79 15.08 11.87 18.30
N ILE A 80 16.39 11.62 18.19
CA ILE A 80 17.42 12.47 18.80
C ILE A 80 17.90 13.52 17.79
N ARG A 81 17.62 14.80 18.09
CA ARG A 81 18.22 15.94 17.42
C ARG A 81 19.65 16.08 17.91
N ASP A 82 20.58 15.40 17.26
CA ASP A 82 22.00 15.68 17.45
C ASP A 82 22.33 16.97 16.68
N GLU A 83 22.54 18.07 17.41
CA GLU A 83 22.86 19.40 16.86
C GLU A 83 24.15 19.41 16.03
N ARG A 84 25.03 18.42 16.19
CA ARG A 84 26.31 18.32 15.46
C ARG A 84 26.17 17.56 14.15
N SER A 85 25.21 16.65 14.06
CA SER A 85 24.85 16.01 12.80
C SER A 85 23.82 16.88 12.08
N ARG A 86 24.17 17.49 10.94
CA ARG A 86 23.13 17.97 10.02
C ARG A 86 22.20 16.78 9.82
N PRO A 87 20.89 16.86 10.15
CA PRO A 87 20.02 15.70 10.03
C PRO A 87 20.21 15.18 8.60
N PRO A 88 20.38 13.87 8.39
CA PRO A 88 20.22 13.32 7.05
C PRO A 88 18.87 13.87 6.61
N ARG A 89 18.86 14.76 5.60
CA ARG A 89 17.69 15.60 5.25
C ARG A 89 16.44 14.78 4.90
N LEU A 90 16.59 13.46 4.91
CA LEU A 90 15.68 12.41 4.52
C LEU A 90 14.91 11.80 5.72
N TYR A 91 15.46 11.76 6.95
CA TYR A 91 14.83 11.08 8.11
C TYR A 91 14.06 12.03 9.03
N THR A 92 13.31 12.94 8.41
CA THR A 92 12.56 14.00 9.10
C THR A 92 11.10 13.63 9.37
N GLY A 93 10.64 12.46 8.91
CA GLY A 93 9.23 12.09 8.86
C GLY A 93 8.44 12.70 7.71
N CYS A 94 9.10 13.50 6.86
CA CYS A 94 8.48 14.12 5.68
C CYS A 94 8.71 13.31 4.40
N HIS A 95 9.69 12.40 4.38
CA HIS A 95 10.01 11.58 3.23
C HIS A 95 9.60 10.14 3.48
N SER A 96 8.85 9.57 2.53
CA SER A 96 8.51 8.15 2.56
C SER A 96 9.73 7.27 2.25
N TYR A 97 9.68 5.99 2.62
CA TYR A 97 10.70 5.02 2.22
C TYR A 97 10.91 5.02 0.69
N ASP A 98 9.82 5.11 -0.09
CA ASP A 98 9.91 5.16 -1.56
C ASP A 98 10.76 6.35 -2.05
N GLU A 99 10.52 7.55 -1.52
CA GLU A 99 11.29 8.75 -1.87
C GLU A 99 12.76 8.64 -1.46
N ILE A 100 13.02 8.05 -0.28
CA ILE A 100 14.37 7.87 0.23
C ILE A 100 15.14 6.88 -0.65
N CYS A 101 14.52 5.76 -1.03
CA CYS A 101 15.10 4.78 -1.94
C CYS A 101 15.47 5.44 -3.28
N CYS A 102 14.54 6.20 -3.88
CA CYS A 102 14.79 6.92 -5.12
C CYS A 102 15.94 7.94 -5.02
N LYS A 103 16.05 8.67 -3.91
CA LYS A 103 17.09 9.70 -3.72
C LYS A 103 18.46 9.12 -3.38
N THR A 104 18.51 7.96 -2.74
CA THR A 104 19.76 7.38 -2.22
C THR A 104 20.29 6.23 -3.08
N GLY A 105 19.46 5.66 -3.94
CA GLY A 105 19.78 4.45 -4.72
C GLY A 105 19.74 3.15 -3.90
N MET A 106 19.44 3.22 -2.60
CA MET A 106 19.29 2.03 -1.75
C MET A 106 18.04 1.25 -2.11
N SER A 107 18.10 -0.07 -1.97
CA SER A 107 16.90 -0.90 -2.07
C SER A 107 16.00 -0.71 -0.84
N TYR A 108 14.70 -1.03 -0.98
CA TYR A 108 13.78 -0.97 0.15
C TYR A 108 14.24 -1.85 1.33
N ARG A 109 14.76 -3.05 1.04
CA ARG A 109 15.24 -3.99 2.06
C ARG A 109 16.47 -3.46 2.80
N GLU A 110 17.42 -2.93 2.06
CA GLU A 110 18.63 -2.32 2.63
C GLU A 110 18.29 -1.11 3.53
N LEU A 111 17.35 -0.27 3.09
CA LEU A 111 16.88 0.85 3.89
C LEU A 111 16.17 0.37 5.17
N ASP A 112 15.32 -0.66 5.08
CA ASP A 112 14.61 -1.24 6.23
C ASP A 112 15.61 -1.81 7.25
N GLU A 113 16.53 -2.67 6.80
CA GLU A 113 17.59 -3.26 7.64
C GLU A 113 18.45 -2.17 8.31
N ARG A 114 18.81 -1.12 7.56
CA ARG A 114 19.61 -0.02 8.10
C ARG A 114 18.88 0.75 9.20
N LEU A 115 17.59 1.02 9.02
CA LEU A 115 16.82 1.86 9.94
C LEU A 115 16.32 1.07 11.16
N GLU A 116 16.02 -0.22 11.03
CA GLU A 116 15.64 -1.08 12.15
C GLU A 116 16.80 -1.27 13.15
N ASN A 117 18.05 -1.20 12.68
CA ASN A 117 19.25 -1.30 13.53
C ASN A 117 19.63 0.01 14.25
N ASP A 118 19.00 1.14 13.94
CA ASP A 118 19.29 2.42 14.59
C ASP A 118 18.26 2.72 15.69
N PRO A 119 18.63 2.65 16.99
CA PRO A 119 17.70 2.87 18.10
C PRO A 119 17.17 4.32 18.16
N ASN A 120 17.77 5.24 17.40
CA ASN A 120 17.33 6.64 17.33
C ASN A 120 16.32 6.90 16.23
N ILE A 121 15.93 5.88 15.44
CA ILE A 121 14.98 6.01 14.34
C ILE A 121 13.65 5.40 14.74
N ILE A 122 12.59 6.21 14.61
CA ILE A 122 11.21 5.78 14.77
C ILE A 122 10.56 5.79 13.39
N VAL A 123 9.85 4.72 13.03
CA VAL A 123 9.14 4.63 11.74
C VAL A 123 7.66 4.88 11.97
N CYS A 124 7.15 6.00 11.46
CA CYS A 124 5.72 6.30 11.45
C CYS A 124 5.07 5.76 10.18
N TRP A 125 3.83 5.31 10.27
CA TRP A 125 3.02 4.93 9.12
C TRP A 125 2.03 6.05 8.81
N LYS A 126 2.06 6.56 7.57
CA LYS A 126 1.10 7.57 7.10
C LYS A 126 0.36 7.03 5.88
#